data_AF-A0A0E3NWH9-F1
#
_entry.id   AF-A0A0E3NWH9-F1
#
_cell.length_a   1.000
_cell.length_b   1.000
_cell.length_c   1.000
_cell.angle_alpha   90.00
_cell.angle_beta   90.00
_cell.angle_gamma   90.00
#
_symmetry.space_group_name_H-M   'P 1'
#
loop_
_entity.id
_entity.type
_entity.pdbx_description
1 polymer ?
#
loop_
_entity_poly.entity_id
_entity_poly.type
_entity_poly.pdbx_seq_one_letter_code
_entity_poly.pdbx_strand_id
1 'polypeptide(L)' 'MNPEALKQLLTFLDIDPDNIEDETYAKIIRTLLFIIKGQNREIEFLKAETQKLRDEINLEPIRKVPLL' A
#
# COMPACT_ATOMS: atom_id res chain seq x y z
N MET A 1 -0.18 -3.77 -2.49
CA MET A 1 0.26 -5.17 -2.76
C MET A 1 -0.77 -6.17 -2.25
N ASN A 2 -1.17 -7.18 -3.03
CA ASN A 2 -2.10 -8.22 -2.58
C ASN A 2 -1.37 -9.27 -1.69
N PRO A 3 -2.08 -10.08 -0.88
CA PRO A 3 -1.44 -11.09 -0.02
C PRO A 3 -0.59 -12.12 -0.77
N GLU A 4 -0.91 -12.40 -2.03
CA GLU A 4 -0.24 -13.39 -2.87
C GLU A 4 1.14 -12.90 -3.34
N ALA A 5 1.25 -11.64 -3.75
CA ALA A 5 2.51 -11.00 -4.11
C ALA A 5 3.47 -10.92 -2.92
N LEU A 6 2.95 -10.72 -1.71
CA LEU A 6 3.77 -10.76 -0.50
C LEU A 6 4.29 -12.17 -0.22
N LYS A 7 3.46 -13.21 -0.43
CA LYS A 7 3.89 -14.61 -0.34
C LYS A 7 5.01 -14.92 -1.34
N GLN A 8 4.85 -14.51 -2.59
CA GLN A 8 5.85 -14.71 -3.64
C GLN A 8 7.18 -14.00 -3.32
N LEU A 9 7.12 -12.78 -2.77
CA LEU A 9 8.31 -12.05 -2.34
C LEU A 9 9.03 -12.76 -1.18
N LEU A 10 8.27 -13.27 -0.20
CA LEU A 10 8.81 -14.05 0.91
C LEU A 10 9.48 -15.33 0.43
N THR A 11 8.84 -16.07 -0.47
CA THR A 11 9.44 -17.26 -1.12
C THR A 11 10.68 -16.91 -1.92
N PHE A 12 10.69 -15.80 -2.66
CA PHE A 12 11.88 -15.33 -3.38
C PHE A 12 13.05 -15.01 -2.45
N LEU A 13 12.76 -14.52 -1.24
CA LEU A 13 13.76 -14.21 -0.22
C LEU A 13 14.14 -15.43 0.64
N ASP A 14 13.60 -16.62 0.35
CA ASP A 14 13.75 -17.85 1.15
C ASP A 14 13.34 -17.67 2.62
N ILE A 15 12.35 -16.82 2.87
CA ILE A 15 11.79 -16.57 4.20
C ILE A 15 10.43 -17.24 4.27
N ASP A 16 10.35 -18.35 5.01
CA ASP A 16 9.08 -18.92 5.45
C ASP A 16 8.85 -18.56 6.93
N PRO A 17 7.97 -17.58 7.24
CA PRO A 17 7.70 -17.17 8.62
C PRO A 17 7.21 -18.29 9.53
N ASP A 18 6.65 -19.37 8.96
CA ASP A 18 6.14 -20.52 9.68
C ASP A 18 7.20 -21.62 9.88
N ASN A 19 8.35 -21.50 9.21
CA ASN A 19 9.48 -22.42 9.29
C ASN A 19 10.73 -21.77 9.93
N ILE A 20 10.61 -20.60 10.55
CA ILE A 20 11.68 -19.97 11.33
C ILE A 20 11.75 -20.66 12.70
N GLU A 21 12.86 -21.36 12.97
CA GLU A 21 13.09 -22.08 14.24
C GLU A 21 13.10 -21.15 15.46
N ASP A 22 13.65 -19.96 15.31
CA ASP A 22 13.67 -18.95 16.36
C ASP A 22 12.33 -18.21 16.43
N GLU A 23 11.59 -18.47 17.50
CA GLU A 23 10.26 -17.88 17.71
C GLU A 23 10.27 -16.35 17.81
N THR A 24 11.37 -15.74 18.28
CA THR A 24 11.52 -14.28 18.34
C THR A 24 11.60 -13.70 16.94
N TYR A 25 12.47 -14.27 16.09
CA TYR A 25 12.57 -13.84 14.70
C TYR A 25 11.25 -14.10 13.93
N ALA A 26 10.60 -15.23 14.18
CA ALA A 26 9.30 -15.54 13.57
C ALA A 26 8.22 -14.49 13.93
N LYS A 27 8.14 -14.08 15.20
CA LYS A 27 7.22 -13.02 15.65
C LYS A 27 7.55 -11.66 15.03
N ILE A 28 8.82 -11.30 14.95
CA ILE A 28 9.26 -10.04 14.31
C ILE A 28 8.83 -10.01 12.85
N ILE A 29 9.13 -11.07 12.08
CA ILE A 29 8.77 -11.12 10.65
C ILE A 29 7.26 -11.05 10.46
N ARG A 30 6.48 -11.83 11.21
CA ARG A 30 5.00 -11.77 11.13
C ARG A 30 4.45 -10.38 11.45
N THR A 31 5.04 -9.69 12.45
CA THR A 31 4.65 -8.32 12.83
C THR A 31 4.97 -7.32 11.72
N LEU A 32 6.17 -7.38 11.14
CA LEU A 32 6.56 -6.54 10.02
C LEU A 32 5.65 -6.76 8.81
N LEU A 33 5.29 -8.02 8.51
CA LEU A 33 4.36 -8.34 7.44
C LEU A 33 2.97 -7.76 7.67
N PHE A 34 2.47 -7.78 8.92
CA PHE A 34 1.21 -7.15 9.27
C PHE A 34 1.24 -5.63 9.05
N ILE A 35 2.32 -4.97 9.49
CA ILE A 35 2.53 -3.52 9.31
C ILE A 35 2.57 -3.17 7.82
N ILE A 36 3.36 -3.91 7.02
CA ILE A 36 3.49 -3.69 5.56
C ILE A 36 2.14 -3.84 4.86
N LYS A 37 1.33 -4.83 5.25
CA LYS A 37 -0.03 -4.99 4.70
C LYS A 37 -0.93 -3.80 5.04
N GLY A 38 -0.86 -3.30 6.27
CA GLY A 38 -1.60 -2.10 6.71
C GLY A 38 -1.21 -0.88 5.88
N GLN A 39 0.08 -0.58 5.81
CA GLN A 39 0.62 0.55 5.04
C GLN A 39 0.25 0.46 3.55
N ASN A 40 0.30 -0.74 2.95
CA ASN A 40 -0.11 -0.94 1.57
C ASN A 40 -1.57 -0.59 1.33
N ARG A 41 -2.48 -0.95 2.25
CA ARG A 41 -3.91 -0.61 2.12
C ARG A 41 -4.12 0.90 2.20
N GLU A 42 -3.42 1.55 3.12
CA GLU A 42 -3.51 3.00 3.29
C GLU A 42 -2.97 3.76 2.07
N ILE A 43 -1.86 3.30 1.48
CA ILE A 43 -1.34 3.84 0.22
C ILE A 43 -2.37 3.72 -0.91
N GLU A 44 -3.00 2.57 -1.08
CA GLU A 44 -4.01 2.39 -2.13
C GLU A 44 -5.25 3.26 -1.89
N PHE A 45 -5.68 3.43 -0.64
CA PHE A 45 -6.73 4.38 -0.28
C PHE A 45 -6.35 5.82 -0.63
N LEU A 46 -5.15 6.26 -0.23
CA LEU A 46 -4.67 7.62 -0.51
C LEU A 46 -4.50 7.88 -2.00
N LYS A 47 -4.07 6.89 -2.79
CA LYS A 47 -4.02 6.99 -4.25
C LYS A 47 -5.41 7.23 -4.84
N ALA A 48 -6.42 6.50 -4.37
CA ALA A 48 -7.79 6.65 -4.83
C ALA A 48 -8.35 8.05 -4.50
N GLU A 49 -8.16 8.51 -3.26
CA GLU A 49 -8.57 9.86 -2.85
C GLU A 49 -7.85 10.96 -3.65
N THR A 50 -6.54 10.80 -3.87
CA THR A 50 -5.75 11.74 -4.69
C THR A 50 -6.26 11.79 -6.12
N GLN A 51 -6.60 10.65 -6.71
CA GLN A 51 -7.16 10.59 -8.06
C GLN A 51 -8.52 11.29 -8.13
N LYS A 52 -9.39 11.06 -7.14
CA LYS A 52 -10.69 11.72 -7.04
C LYS A 52 -10.56 13.25 -6.96
N LEU A 53 -9.68 13.75 -6.09
CA LEU A 53 -9.41 15.19 -5.97
C LEU A 53 -8.85 15.79 -7.28
N ARG A 54 -7.98 15.05 -7.97
CA ARG A 54 -7.48 15.48 -9.29
C ARG A 54 -8.61 15.57 -10.30
N ASP A 55 -9.52 14.61 -10.30
CA ASP A 55 -10.68 14.62 -11.20
C ASP A 55 -11.64 15.77 -10.87
N GLU A 56 -11.87 16.05 -9.58
CA GLU A 56 -12.65 17.22 -9.13
C GLU A 56 -12.03 18.54 -9.61
N ILE A 57 -10.72 18.72 -9.45
CA ILE A 57 -9.98 19.91 -9.94
C ILE A 57 -10.09 20.03 -11.47
N ASN A 58 -9.98 18.92 -12.20
CA ASN A 58 -10.04 18.92 -13.66
C ASN A 58 -11.46 19.09 -14.21
N LEU A 59 -12.49 18.75 -13.43
CA LEU A 59 -13.90 18.88 -13.76
C LEU A 59 -14.47 20.25 -13.37
N GLU A 60 -13.90 20.93 -12.37
CA GLU A 60 -14.15 22.36 -12.20
C GLU A 60 -13.56 23.07 -13.43
N PRO A 61 -14.39 23.62 -14.34
CA PRO A 61 -13.87 24.51 -15.33
C PRO A 61 -13.25 25.63 -14.50
N ILE A 62 -11.94 25.88 -14.71
CA ILE A 62 -11.36 27.18 -14.37
C ILE A 62 -12.43 28.17 -14.78
N ARG A 63 -13.10 28.81 -13.80
CA ARG A 63 -13.87 30.01 -14.04
C ARG A 63 -12.82 30.96 -14.58
N LYS A 64 -12.60 30.90 -15.89
CA LYS A 64 -11.83 31.86 -16.64
C LYS A 64 -12.64 33.12 -16.42
N VAL A 65 -12.28 33.85 -15.37
CA VAL A 65 -12.73 35.22 -15.19
C VAL A 65 -12.42 35.86 -16.53
N PRO A 66 -13.42 36.26 -17.33
CA PRO A 66 -13.13 36.99 -18.54
C PRO A 66 -12.44 38.25 -18.05
N LEU A 67 -11.18 38.43 -18.45
CA LEU A 67 -10.53 39.73 -18.33
C LEU A 67 -11.29 40.67 -19.25
N LEU A 68 -12.27 41.38 -18.69
CA LEU A 68 -12.90 42.58 -19.25
C LEU A 68 -12.55 43.75 -18.35
#